data_AF-A0A163E7P6-F1
#
_entry.id   AF-A0A163E7P6-F1
#
_cell.length_a   1.000
_cell.length_b   1.000
_cell.length_c   1.000
_cell.angle_alpha   90.00
_cell.angle_beta   90.00
_cell.angle_gamma   90.00
#
_symmetry.space_group_name_H-M   'P 1'
#
loop_
_entity.id
_entity.type
_entity.pdbx_description
1 polymer ?
#
loop_
_entity_poly.entity_id
_entity_poly.type
_entity_poly.pdbx_seq_one_letter_code
_entity_poly.pdbx_strand_id
1 'polypeptide(L)' 'LINGTKFACSTCIKGHRSSHCYHTERPLFEIRKKGRPISQCAYCRDLRKTKQAHIKCACGEK' A
#
# COMPACT_ATOMS: atom_id res chain seq x y z
N LEU A 1 13.46 -6.89 -9.05
CA LEU A 1 13.24 -5.42 -9.02
C LEU A 1 14.15 -4.84 -10.10
N ILE A 2 13.58 -4.40 -11.21
CA ILE A 2 14.33 -3.64 -12.22
C ILE A 2 13.82 -2.21 -12.06
N ASN A 3 14.69 -1.26 -11.73
CA ASN A 3 14.37 0.17 -11.55
C ASN A 3 13.27 0.50 -10.52
N GLY A 4 13.06 -0.35 -9.50
CA GLY A 4 12.05 -0.09 -8.45
C GLY A 4 10.60 -0.36 -8.87
N THR A 5 10.39 -0.82 -10.09
CA THR A 5 9.07 -1.17 -10.63
C THR A 5 8.76 -2.65 -10.41
N LYS A 6 7.54 -2.94 -9.93
CA LYS A 6 7.03 -4.32 -9.75
C LYS A 6 6.18 -4.70 -10.96
N PHE A 7 6.26 -5.96 -11.37
CA PHE A 7 5.46 -6.50 -12.47
C PHE A 7 4.65 -7.70 -12.00
N ALA A 8 3.42 -7.84 -12.48
CA ALA A 8 2.63 -9.05 -12.28
C ALA A 8 1.57 -9.24 -13.38
N CYS A 9 1.05 -10.47 -13.47
CA CYS A 9 0.00 -10.83 -14.39
C CYS A 9 -1.34 -10.14 -14.03
N SER A 10 -2.21 -9.92 -15.03
CA SER A 10 -3.53 -9.26 -14.81
C SER A 10 -4.39 -9.97 -13.75
N THR A 11 -4.44 -11.31 -13.78
CA THR A 11 -5.15 -12.14 -12.80
C THR A 11 -4.57 -11.99 -11.40
N CYS A 12 -3.25 -11.89 -11.30
CA CYS A 12 -2.51 -11.77 -10.05
C CYS A 12 -2.71 -10.38 -9.41
N ILE A 13 -2.77 -9.34 -10.25
CA ILE A 13 -3.09 -7.98 -9.83
C ILE A 13 -4.51 -7.92 -9.27
N LYS A 14 -5.50 -8.39 -10.04
CA LYS A 14 -6.92 -8.42 -9.60
C LYS A 14 -7.12 -9.28 -8.36
N GLY A 15 -6.44 -10.41 -8.27
CA GLY A 15 -6.53 -11.34 -7.14
C GLY A 15 -5.68 -10.96 -5.93
N HIS A 16 -5.06 -9.77 -5.88
CA HIS A 16 -4.17 -9.33 -4.80
C HIS A 16 -2.94 -10.25 -4.54
N ARG A 17 -2.64 -11.18 -5.44
CA ARG A 17 -1.50 -12.12 -5.40
C ARG A 17 -0.26 -11.59 -6.14
N SER A 18 -0.27 -10.31 -6.51
CA SER A 18 0.79 -9.66 -7.26
C SER A 18 2.19 -9.77 -6.63
N SER A 19 2.28 -9.91 -5.30
CA SER A 19 3.55 -10.07 -4.59
C SER A 19 4.24 -11.41 -4.87
N HIS A 20 3.49 -12.43 -5.29
CA HIS A 20 3.97 -13.79 -5.56
C HIS A 20 3.68 -14.23 -6.99
N CYS A 21 3.65 -13.28 -7.94
CA CYS A 21 3.42 -13.61 -9.34
C CYS A 21 4.70 -14.10 -10.01
N TYR A 22 4.78 -15.39 -10.31
CA TYR A 22 5.89 -16.03 -11.04
C TYR A 22 5.49 -16.62 -12.39
N HIS A 23 4.32 -16.23 -12.91
CA HIS A 23 3.84 -16.71 -14.21
C HIS A 23 4.69 -16.09 -15.32
N THR A 24 5.31 -16.92 -16.14
CA THR A 24 6.12 -16.53 -17.31
C THR A 24 5.33 -16.56 -18.61
N GLU A 25 4.25 -17.34 -18.66
CA GLU A 25 3.40 -17.53 -19.85
C GLU A 25 2.37 -16.41 -20.04
N ARG A 26 2.19 -15.55 -19.03
CA ARG A 26 1.15 -14.51 -19.02
C ARG A 26 1.76 -13.13 -19.24
N PRO A 27 1.06 -12.23 -19.94
CA PRO A 27 1.50 -10.85 -20.06
C PRO A 27 1.63 -10.21 -18.67
N LEU A 28 2.80 -9.65 -18.41
CA LEU A 28 3.14 -8.96 -17.17
C LEU A 28 2.89 -7.46 -17.33
N PHE A 29 2.25 -6.86 -16.34
CA PHE A 29 1.95 -5.43 -16.30
C PHE A 29 2.71 -4.78 -15.16
N GLU A 30 3.16 -3.54 -15.38
CA GLU A 30 3.72 -2.70 -14.34
C GLU A 30 2.68 -2.39 -13.26
N ILE A 31 3.08 -2.53 -12.00
CA ILE A 31 2.25 -2.26 -10.83
C ILE A 31 2.77 -1.01 -10.15
N ARG A 32 1.90 0.01 -10.08
CA ARG A 32 2.17 1.23 -9.32
C ARG A 32 2.28 0.93 -7.83
N LYS A 33 2.99 1.79 -7.09
CA LYS A 33 3.18 1.63 -5.63
C LYS A 33 1.82 1.50 -4.94
N LYS A 34 1.65 0.42 -4.16
CA LYS A 34 0.47 0.21 -3.32
C LYS A 34 0.56 1.13 -2.10
N GLY A 35 -0.53 1.83 -1.81
CA GLY A 35 -0.67 2.57 -0.55
C GLY A 35 -1.90 3.47 -0.58
N ARG A 36 -2.75 3.37 0.44
CA ARG A 36 -3.74 4.41 0.70
C ARG A 36 -2.98 5.66 1.18
N PRO A 37 -3.37 6.87 0.75
CA PRO A 37 -2.87 8.07 1.42
C PRO A 37 -3.10 7.96 2.93
N ILE A 38 -2.19 8.52 3.71
CA ILE A 38 -2.32 8.47 5.15
C ILE A 38 -3.54 9.30 5.57
N SER A 39 -4.46 8.67 6.30
CA SER A 39 -5.70 9.32 6.77
C SER A 39 -5.55 10.04 8.12
N GLN A 40 -4.35 10.04 8.70
CA GLN A 40 -4.05 10.61 10.01
C GLN A 40 -2.90 11.60 9.89
N CYS A 41 -2.94 12.69 10.66
CA CYS A 41 -1.83 13.62 10.75
C CYS A 41 -0.62 12.96 11.45
N ALA A 42 0.56 13.58 11.31
CA ALA A 42 1.80 13.09 11.91
C ALA A 42 1.68 12.93 13.44
N TYR A 43 1.04 13.91 14.10
CA TYR A 43 0.84 13.91 15.54
C TYR A 43 -0.01 12.72 16.04
N CYS A 44 -1.20 12.51 15.47
CA CYS A 44 -2.05 11.39 15.88
C CYS A 44 -1.43 10.03 15.57
N ARG A 45 -0.62 9.94 14.50
CA ARG A 45 0.13 8.72 14.19
C ARG A 45 1.20 8.44 15.26
N ASP A 46 1.88 9.48 15.73
CA ASP A 46 2.90 9.34 16.76
C ASP A 46 2.30 8.87 18.09
N LEU A 47 1.16 9.43 18.49
CA LEU A 47 0.44 9.00 19.69
C LEU A 47 0.06 7.52 19.68
N ARG A 48 -0.26 6.94 18.50
CA ARG A 48 -0.48 5.49 18.39
C ARG A 48 0.78 4.68 18.65
N LYS A 49 1.95 5.16 18.24
CA LYS A 49 3.22 4.46 18.42
C LYS A 49 3.74 4.60 19.85
N THR A 50 3.73 5.81 20.36
CA THR A 50 4.35 6.16 21.65
C THR A 50 3.44 5.82 22.83
N LYS A 51 2.12 5.98 22.66
CA LYS A 51 1.14 5.85 23.74
C LYS A 51 0.05 4.80 23.48
N GLN A 52 0.11 4.07 22.36
CA GLN A 52 -0.92 3.08 21.97
C GLN A 52 -2.34 3.69 21.92
N ALA A 53 -2.44 5.00 21.68
CA ALA A 53 -3.73 5.71 21.70
C ALA A 53 -4.46 5.59 20.35
N HIS A 54 -5.46 4.71 20.27
CA HIS A 54 -6.22 4.43 19.04
C HIS A 54 -7.39 5.39 18.79
N ILE A 55 -7.17 6.70 18.91
CA ILE A 55 -8.21 7.70 18.64
C ILE A 55 -8.42 7.94 17.14
N LYS A 56 -9.63 8.40 16.77
CA LYS A 56 -9.93 8.95 15.43
C LYS A 56 -9.21 10.29 15.28
N CYS A 57 -8.50 10.49 14.18
CA CYS A 57 -7.85 11.76 13.88
C CYS A 57 -8.89 12.77 13.38
N ALA A 58 -9.21 13.79 14.19
CA ALA A 58 -10.12 14.89 13.84
C ALA A 58 -9.38 16.22 13.55
N CYS A 59 -8.05 16.18 13.38
CA CYS A 59 -7.21 17.38 13.23
C CYS A 59 -7.46 18.20 11.95
N GLY A 60 -8.25 17.68 10.99
CA GLY A 60 -8.62 18.37 9.75
C GLY A 60 -10.08 18.80 9.69
N GLU A 61 -10.83 18.72 10.79
CA GLU A 61 -12.23 19.16 10.89
C GLU A 61 -12.35 20.59 11.46
N LYS A 62 -11.33 21.44 11.25
CA LYS A 62 -11.34 22.88 11.54
C LYS A 62 -10.71 23.67 10.41
#